data_AF-A0A430FUE1-F1
#
_entry.id   AF-A0A430FUE1-F1
#
_cell.length_a   1.000
_cell.length_b   1.000
_cell.length_c   1.000
_cell.angle_alpha   90.00
_cell.angle_beta   90.00
_cell.angle_gamma   90.00
#
_symmetry.space_group_name_H-M   'P 1'
#
loop_
_entity.id
_entity.type
_entity.pdbx_description
1 polymer ?
#
loop_
_entity_poly.entity_id
_entity_poly.type
_entity_poly.pdbx_seq_one_letter_code
_entity_poly.pdbx_strand_id
1 'polypeptide(L)'
;MGRHDDQRFRDETTLIRLAEHLDNAIADAAGVESADALFADRLRFNSVAMEMTQAQECARRLSDDFRAMMPDLPWSELRALRNVIVHEYDAIDSDVLYATVTMDAPRLASALRPMVESIG
;
A
#
# COMPACT_ATOMS: atom_id res chain seq x y z
N MET A 1 -12.23 -26.80 12.02
CA MET A 1 -11.82 -25.62 11.23
C MET A 1 -10.74 -26.08 10.27
N GLY A 2 -11.00 -26.03 8.96
CA GLY A 2 -10.06 -26.56 7.96
C GLY A 2 -8.97 -25.54 7.63
N ARG A 3 -7.80 -26.02 7.17
CA ARG A 3 -6.66 -25.17 6.70
C ARG A 3 -7.06 -24.04 5.73
N HIS A 4 -8.15 -24.22 4.98
CA HIS A 4 -8.68 -23.24 4.04
C HIS A 4 -9.44 -22.08 4.72
N ASP A 5 -10.20 -22.34 5.80
CA ASP A 5 -10.88 -21.29 6.57
C ASP A 5 -9.85 -20.37 7.24
N ASP A 6 -8.78 -20.97 7.78
CA ASP A 6 -7.68 -20.23 8.39
C ASP A 6 -6.90 -19.39 7.37
N GLN A 7 -6.79 -19.83 6.11
CA GLN A 7 -6.11 -19.09 5.06
C GLN A 7 -6.94 -17.89 4.60
N ARG A 8 -8.23 -18.10 4.35
CA ARG A 8 -9.14 -17.02 3.93
C ARG A 8 -9.22 -15.91 4.99
N PHE A 9 -9.37 -16.27 6.25
CA PHE A 9 -9.40 -15.30 7.35
C PHE A 9 -8.09 -14.47 7.44
N ARG A 10 -6.94 -15.11 7.21
CA ARG A 10 -5.64 -14.41 7.14
C ARG A 10 -5.58 -13.45 5.96
N ASP A 11 -6.06 -13.85 4.79
CA ASP A 11 -6.06 -13.00 3.60
C ASP A 11 -6.99 -11.79 3.78
N GLU A 12 -8.19 -11.99 4.33
CA GLU A 12 -9.13 -10.92 4.67
C GLU A 12 -8.52 -9.91 5.65
N THR A 13 -7.91 -10.39 6.75
CA THR A 13 -7.20 -9.53 7.71
C THR A 13 -6.03 -8.78 7.05
N THR A 14 -5.31 -9.44 6.14
CA THR A 14 -4.18 -8.85 5.42
C THR A 14 -4.64 -7.76 4.44
N LEU A 15 -5.80 -7.94 3.80
CA LEU A 15 -6.40 -6.95 2.92
C LEU A 15 -6.81 -5.68 3.68
N ILE A 16 -7.42 -5.83 4.85
CA ILE A 16 -7.78 -4.71 5.72
C ILE A 16 -6.53 -3.89 6.08
N ARG A 17 -5.47 -4.56 6.55
CA ARG A 17 -4.20 -3.90 6.91
C ARG A 17 -3.54 -3.22 5.72
N LEU A 18 -3.61 -3.83 4.54
CA LEU A 18 -3.12 -3.22 3.31
C LEU A 18 -3.81 -1.87 3.09
N ALA A 19 -5.14 -1.83 3.15
CA ALA A 19 -5.91 -0.61 2.95
C ALA A 19 -5.62 0.44 4.05
N GLU A 20 -5.49 0.03 5.31
CA GLU A 20 -5.09 0.92 6.41
C GLU A 20 -3.73 1.58 6.14
N HIS A 21 -2.74 0.81 5.68
CA HIS A 21 -1.42 1.33 5.35
C HIS A 21 -1.46 2.34 4.19
N LEU A 22 -2.28 2.09 3.17
CA LEU A 22 -2.49 3.07 2.10
C LEU A 22 -3.14 4.36 2.61
N ASP A 23 -4.20 4.25 3.40
CA ASP A 23 -4.93 5.40 3.94
C ASP A 23 -4.02 6.24 4.87
N ASN A 24 -3.18 5.61 5.69
CA ASN A 24 -2.19 6.29 6.54
C ASN A 24 -1.14 7.04 5.71
N ALA A 25 -0.56 6.38 4.69
CA ALA A 25 0.42 7.01 3.82
C ALA A 25 -0.16 8.25 3.12
N ILE A 26 -1.39 8.15 2.62
CA ILE A 26 -2.12 9.25 1.97
C ILE A 26 -2.33 10.41 2.95
N ALA A 27 -2.78 10.11 4.17
CA ALA A 27 -3.03 11.13 5.20
C ALA A 27 -1.73 11.85 5.61
N ASP A 28 -0.63 11.13 5.73
CA ASP A 28 0.67 11.71 6.08
C ASP A 28 1.22 12.59 4.95
N ALA A 29 1.08 12.15 3.69
CA ALA A 29 1.50 12.91 2.52
C ALA A 29 0.65 14.18 2.29
N ALA A 30 -0.63 14.18 2.70
CA ALA A 30 -1.50 15.35 2.61
C ALA A 30 -1.05 16.53 3.49
N GLY A 31 -0.15 16.30 4.45
CA GLY A 31 0.43 17.35 5.27
C GLY A 31 1.52 18.19 4.61
N VAL A 32 1.90 17.88 3.36
CA VAL A 32 2.94 18.60 2.61
C VAL A 32 2.54 18.80 1.14
N GLU A 33 2.99 19.91 0.54
CA GLU A 33 2.55 20.35 -0.79
C GLU A 33 3.47 19.91 -1.95
N SER A 34 4.61 19.28 -1.64
CA SER A 34 5.57 18.82 -2.66
C SER A 34 6.47 17.70 -2.14
N ALA A 35 7.17 17.05 -3.08
CA ALA A 35 8.21 16.07 -2.78
C ALA A 35 9.38 16.66 -1.97
N ASP A 36 9.83 17.87 -2.30
CA ASP A 36 10.86 18.59 -1.53
C ASP A 36 10.42 18.84 -0.08
N ALA A 37 9.16 19.24 0.11
CA ALA A 37 8.60 19.46 1.45
C ALA A 37 8.47 18.14 2.23
N LEU A 38 8.09 17.05 1.55
CA LEU A 38 8.09 15.71 2.14
C LEU A 38 9.50 15.29 2.55
N PHE A 39 10.50 15.47 1.68
CA PHE A 39 11.90 15.10 1.95
C PHE A 39 12.51 15.90 3.09
N ALA A 40 12.16 17.19 3.21
CA ALA A 40 12.61 18.06 4.30
C ALA A 40 12.01 17.66 5.67
N ASP A 41 10.79 17.14 5.69
CA ASP A 41 10.15 16.60 6.90
C ASP A 41 10.48 15.11 7.07
N ARG A 42 11.63 14.84 7.71
CA ARG A 42 12.12 13.46 7.90
C ARG A 42 11.16 12.54 8.64
N LEU A 43 10.30 13.07 9.54
CA LEU A 43 9.33 12.23 10.24
C LEU A 43 8.23 11.77 9.28
N ARG A 44 7.65 12.70 8.50
CA ARG A 44 6.65 12.34 7.48
C ARG A 44 7.24 11.48 6.38
N PHE A 45 8.42 11.81 5.87
CA PHE A 45 9.09 11.00 4.86
C PHE A 45 9.21 9.53 5.28
N ASN A 46 9.72 9.31 6.49
CA ASN A 46 9.88 7.96 7.03
C ASN A 46 8.55 7.26 7.27
N SER A 47 7.54 8.00 7.74
CA SER A 47 6.18 7.46 7.95
C SER A 47 5.60 6.98 6.62
N VAL A 48 5.54 7.86 5.61
CA VAL A 48 5.03 7.54 4.27
C VAL A 48 5.80 6.36 3.66
N ALA A 49 7.14 6.37 3.73
CA ALA A 49 7.96 5.28 3.20
C ALA A 49 7.68 3.94 3.88
N MET A 50 7.51 3.93 5.21
CA MET A 50 7.21 2.73 5.97
C MET A 50 5.81 2.22 5.66
N GLU A 51 4.79 3.08 5.68
CA GLU A 51 3.41 2.72 5.37
C GLU A 51 3.30 2.12 3.96
N MET A 52 3.93 2.73 2.96
CA MET A 52 3.98 2.20 1.59
C MET A 52 4.68 0.84 1.50
N THR A 53 5.78 0.65 2.26
CA THR A 53 6.49 -0.65 2.34
C THR A 53 5.59 -1.74 2.95
N GLN A 54 4.86 -1.40 4.01
CA GLN A 54 4.00 -2.33 4.72
C GLN A 54 2.76 -2.70 3.90
N ALA A 55 2.17 -1.75 3.17
CA ALA A 55 1.11 -2.01 2.20
C ALA A 55 1.57 -3.03 1.14
N GLN A 56 2.76 -2.84 0.58
CA GLN A 56 3.34 -3.75 -0.40
C GLN A 56 3.59 -5.16 0.17
N GLU A 57 4.09 -5.26 1.40
CA GLU A 57 4.30 -6.56 2.06
C GLU A 57 2.97 -7.27 2.32
N CYS A 58 1.91 -6.54 2.69
CA CYS A 58 0.56 -7.09 2.82
C CYS A 58 0.05 -7.60 1.47
N ALA A 59 0.17 -6.81 0.39
CA ALA A 59 -0.19 -7.24 -0.96
C ALA A 59 0.54 -8.51 -1.40
N ARG A 60 1.82 -8.66 -1.01
CA ARG A 60 2.63 -9.84 -1.32
C ARG A 60 2.18 -11.09 -0.57
N ARG A 61 1.67 -10.94 0.65
CA ARG A 61 1.24 -12.04 1.54
C ARG A 61 -0.10 -12.64 1.17
N LEU A 62 -0.94 -11.89 0.44
CA LEU A 62 -2.23 -12.41 -0.05
C LEU A 62 -2.01 -13.66 -0.91
N SER A 63 -2.78 -14.72 -0.63
CA SER A 63 -2.74 -15.95 -1.42
C SER A 63 -3.10 -15.72 -2.89
N ASP A 64 -2.63 -16.61 -3.77
CA ASP A 64 -3.00 -16.56 -5.20
C ASP A 64 -4.50 -16.79 -5.37
N ASP A 65 -5.10 -17.70 -4.60
CA ASP A 65 -6.54 -17.98 -4.61
C ASP A 65 -7.36 -16.72 -4.26
N PHE A 66 -6.95 -15.99 -3.22
CA PHE A 66 -7.65 -14.77 -2.80
C PHE A 66 -7.52 -13.65 -3.85
N ARG A 67 -6.33 -13.50 -4.46
CA ARG A 67 -6.13 -12.55 -5.56
C ARG A 67 -6.94 -12.93 -6.81
N ALA A 68 -7.07 -14.21 -7.11
CA ALA A 68 -7.86 -14.72 -8.23
C ALA A 68 -9.37 -14.46 -8.06
N MET A 69 -9.86 -14.33 -6.83
CA MET A 69 -11.24 -13.91 -6.55
C MET A 69 -11.49 -12.42 -6.88
N MET A 70 -10.44 -11.63 -7.06
CA MET A 70 -10.53 -10.19 -7.34
C MET A 70 -9.62 -9.80 -8.52
N PRO A 71 -9.91 -10.30 -9.73
CA PRO A 71 -9.05 -10.09 -10.90
C PRO A 71 -9.01 -8.63 -11.37
N ASP A 72 -10.02 -7.84 -11.03
CA ASP A 72 -10.14 -6.44 -11.44
C ASP A 72 -9.25 -5.49 -10.60
N LEU A 73 -8.67 -6.00 -9.50
CA LEU A 73 -7.75 -5.22 -8.69
C LEU A 73 -6.35 -5.19 -9.31
N PRO A 74 -5.67 -4.03 -9.31
CA PRO A 74 -4.34 -3.86 -9.89
C PRO A 74 -3.23 -4.43 -8.99
N TRP A 75 -3.25 -5.74 -8.75
CA TRP A 75 -2.29 -6.44 -7.88
C TRP A 75 -0.84 -6.28 -8.32
N SER A 76 -0.61 -6.14 -9.63
CA SER A 76 0.72 -5.85 -10.20
C SER A 76 1.22 -4.48 -9.76
N GLU A 77 0.36 -3.47 -9.76
CA GLU A 77 0.69 -2.10 -9.36
C GLU A 77 0.97 -2.03 -7.85
N LEU A 78 0.14 -2.69 -7.03
CA LEU A 78 0.36 -2.82 -5.58
C LEU A 78 1.70 -3.46 -5.23
N ARG A 79 2.16 -4.42 -6.04
CA ARG A 79 3.47 -5.06 -5.87
C ARG A 79 4.62 -4.22 -6.43
N ALA A 80 4.35 -3.39 -7.43
CA ALA A 80 5.33 -2.52 -8.07
C ALA A 80 5.67 -1.28 -7.22
N LEU A 81 4.91 -0.97 -6.17
CA LEU A 81 5.22 0.08 -5.18
C LEU A 81 6.66 -0.01 -4.63
N ARG A 82 7.29 -1.19 -4.64
CA ARG A 82 8.70 -1.39 -4.24
C ARG A 82 9.69 -0.58 -5.08
N ASN A 83 9.41 -0.43 -6.38
CA ASN A 83 10.34 0.17 -7.33
C ASN A 83 10.56 1.66 -7.05
N VAL A 84 9.67 2.26 -6.26
CA VAL A 84 9.72 3.64 -5.78
C VAL A 84 10.73 3.83 -4.65
N ILE A 85 10.93 2.79 -3.84
CA ILE A 85 11.69 2.85 -2.58
C ILE A 85 13.17 2.46 -2.79
N VAL A 86 13.52 1.89 -3.95
CA VAL A 86 14.88 1.40 -4.21
C VAL A 86 15.32 1.82 -5.62
N HIS A 87 15.92 3.01 -5.76
CA HIS A 87 16.69 3.35 -6.95
C HIS A 87 18.14 3.75 -6.60
N GLU A 88 19.07 2.94 -7.11
CA GLU A 88 20.52 3.08 -7.36
C GLU A 88 21.49 3.86 -6.43
N TYR A 89 21.09 4.47 -5.31
CA TYR A 89 22.03 5.14 -4.38
C TYR A 89 21.66 5.02 -2.88
N ASP A 90 21.13 3.86 -2.45
CA ASP A 90 20.71 3.60 -1.05
C ASP A 90 19.69 4.61 -0.47
N ALA A 91 19.06 5.43 -1.32
CA ALA A 91 18.10 6.46 -0.94
C ALA A 91 16.76 6.25 -1.68
N ILE A 92 15.67 6.46 -0.95
CA ILE A 92 14.32 6.52 -1.51
C ILE A 92 14.20 7.82 -2.31
N ASP A 93 13.77 7.72 -3.56
CA ASP A 93 13.49 8.89 -4.38
C ASP A 93 12.22 9.58 -3.87
N SER A 94 12.37 10.79 -3.33
CA SER A 94 11.26 11.57 -2.76
C SER A 94 10.22 11.98 -3.80
N ASP A 95 10.63 12.24 -5.05
CA ASP A 95 9.71 12.59 -6.12
C ASP A 95 8.83 11.40 -6.47
N VAL A 96 9.45 10.23 -6.61
CA VAL A 96 8.72 9.00 -6.90
C VAL A 96 7.84 8.60 -5.73
N LEU A 97 8.31 8.70 -4.48
CA LEU A 97 7.50 8.41 -3.29
C LEU A 97 6.29 9.33 -3.20
N TYR A 98 6.50 10.64 -3.36
CA TYR A 98 5.44 11.64 -3.30
C TYR A 98 4.42 11.43 -4.42
N ALA A 99 4.85 11.23 -5.67
CA ALA A 99 3.95 10.95 -6.79
C ALA A 99 3.13 9.68 -6.54
N THR A 100 3.78 8.61 -6.08
CA THR A 100 3.11 7.33 -5.83
C THR A 100 2.06 7.44 -4.72
N VAL A 101 2.38 8.08 -3.59
CA VAL A 101 1.44 8.21 -2.47
C VAL A 101 0.31 9.21 -2.75
N THR A 102 0.52 10.20 -3.61
CA THR A 102 -0.51 11.20 -3.94
C THR A 102 -1.37 10.83 -5.15
N MET A 103 -0.90 9.96 -6.03
CA MET A 103 -1.61 9.58 -7.26
C MET A 103 -2.08 8.13 -7.27
N ASP A 104 -1.17 7.18 -7.02
CA ASP A 104 -1.46 5.75 -7.13
C ASP A 104 -2.13 5.21 -5.87
N ALA A 105 -1.59 5.51 -4.69
CA ALA A 105 -2.14 5.02 -3.43
C ALA A 105 -3.64 5.34 -3.26
N PRO A 106 -4.16 6.55 -3.57
CA PRO A 106 -5.59 6.85 -3.47
C PRO A 106 -6.44 6.03 -4.44
N ARG A 107 -5.95 5.82 -5.68
CA ARG A 107 -6.63 4.97 -6.68
C ARG A 107 -6.70 3.52 -6.19
N LEU A 108 -5.61 3.01 -5.63
CA LEU A 108 -5.53 1.66 -5.06
C LEU A 108 -6.46 1.51 -3.84
N ALA A 109 -6.40 2.45 -2.89
CA ALA A 109 -7.26 2.43 -1.71
C ALA A 109 -8.75 2.49 -2.09
N SER A 110 -9.12 3.30 -3.09
CA SER A 110 -10.48 3.35 -3.61
C SER A 110 -10.92 2.02 -4.24
N ALA A 111 -10.04 1.34 -4.98
CA ALA A 111 -10.34 0.05 -5.59
C ALA A 111 -10.53 -1.05 -4.52
N LEU A 112 -9.77 -1.00 -3.42
CA LEU A 112 -9.87 -1.98 -2.32
C LEU A 112 -11.07 -1.76 -1.40
N ARG A 113 -11.59 -0.53 -1.32
CA ARG A 113 -12.62 -0.12 -0.37
C ARG A 113 -13.88 -1.00 -0.38
N PRO A 114 -14.50 -1.33 -1.53
CA PRO A 114 -15.69 -2.18 -1.55
C PRO A 114 -15.44 -3.59 -0.96
N MET A 115 -14.22 -4.11 -1.13
CA MET A 115 -13.84 -5.43 -0.63
C MET A 115 -13.65 -5.40 0.88
N VAL A 116 -12.95 -4.38 1.39
CA VAL A 116 -12.77 -4.17 2.83
C VAL A 116 -14.12 -4.00 3.53
N GLU A 117 -15.04 -3.23 2.94
CA GLU A 117 -16.39 -3.03 3.47
C GLU A 117 -17.24 -4.32 3.45
N SER A 118 -16.97 -5.25 2.54
CA SER A 118 -17.67 -6.54 2.48
C SER A 118 -17.21 -7.59 3.51
N ILE A 119 -16.04 -7.37 4.11
CA ILE A 119 -15.44 -8.27 5.13
C ILE A 119 -15.91 -7.89 6.54
N GLY A 120 -16.27 -6.63 6.78
CA GLY A 120 -16.80 -6.11 8.04
C GLY A 120 -18.31 -6.30 8.20
#